data_AF-A0A2M8FNW4-F1
#
_entry.id   AF-A0A2M8FNW4-F1
#
_cell.length_a   1.000
_cell.length_b   1.000
_cell.length_c   1.000
_cell.angle_alpha   90.00
_cell.angle_beta   90.00
_cell.angle_gamma   90.00
#
_symmetry.space_group_name_H-M   'P 1'
#
loop_
_entity.id
_entity.type
_entity.pdbx_description
1 polymer ?
#
loop_
_entity_poly.entity_id
_entity_poly.type
_entity_poly.pdbx_seq_one_letter_code
_entity_poly.pdbx_strand_id
1 'polypeptide(L)'
;MSTEKEFIAKTVEALNKKGIKIFPDEFVSSSGMKTISVPSKTLIMGEEFFGSYEILSADRKVVHQALTYSEAKYLIYASRKKAVEITIPVNDEEIKQAVLHYEKYLDSLMKEIVSLYKKTFPEGKNSLFVMNEILMILNLVRY
;
A
#
# COMPACT_ATOMS: atom_id res chain seq x y z
N MET A 1 32.70 -1.43 3.23
CA MET A 1 31.61 -0.91 2.39
C MET A 1 30.36 -1.72 2.73
N SER A 2 29.19 -1.08 2.91
CA SER A 2 27.94 -1.80 3.16
C SER A 2 27.54 -2.55 1.88
N THR A 3 27.03 -3.77 1.98
CA THR A 3 26.43 -4.45 0.80
C THR A 3 24.99 -3.96 0.56
N GLU A 4 24.43 -4.18 -0.63
CA GLU A 4 23.01 -3.85 -0.89
C GLU A 4 22.07 -4.65 0.02
N LYS A 5 22.42 -5.90 0.35
CA LYS A 5 21.67 -6.74 1.28
C LYS A 5 21.64 -6.14 2.69
N GLU A 6 22.79 -5.66 3.18
CA GLU A 6 22.89 -4.97 4.46
C GLU A 6 22.12 -3.64 4.47
N PHE A 7 22.15 -2.91 3.35
CA PHE A 7 21.37 -1.69 3.18
C PHE A 7 19.87 -1.98 3.30
N ILE A 8 19.35 -2.96 2.55
CA ILE A 8 17.94 -3.37 2.59
C ILE A 8 17.53 -3.71 4.02
N ALA A 9 18.29 -4.57 4.71
CA ALA A 9 17.97 -4.98 6.08
C ALA A 9 17.92 -3.79 7.05
N LYS A 10 18.91 -2.89 7.00
CA LYS A 10 18.97 -1.70 7.85
C LYS A 10 17.84 -0.72 7.55
N THR A 11 17.50 -0.51 6.28
CA THR A 11 16.42 0.40 5.90
C THR A 11 15.06 -0.14 6.32
N VAL A 12 14.80 -1.44 6.15
CA VAL A 12 13.57 -2.08 6.64
C VAL A 12 13.45 -1.94 8.15
N GLU A 13 14.53 -2.22 8.89
CA GLU A 13 14.53 -2.08 10.35
C GLU A 13 14.26 -0.63 10.78
N ALA A 14 14.91 0.34 10.13
CA ALA A 14 14.73 1.76 10.42
C ALA A 14 13.29 2.24 10.14
N LEU A 15 12.69 1.80 9.02
CA LEU A 15 11.31 2.15 8.68
C LEU A 15 10.30 1.53 9.65
N ASN A 16 10.50 0.27 10.06
CA ASN A 16 9.68 -0.36 11.08
C ASN A 16 9.79 0.36 12.43
N LYS A 17 11.00 0.77 12.83
CA LYS A 17 11.23 1.56 14.06
C LYS A 17 10.60 2.95 14.00
N LYS A 18 10.65 3.63 12.85
CA LYS A 18 10.03 4.95 12.63
C LYS A 18 8.50 4.88 12.67
N GLY A 19 7.93 3.72 12.36
CA GLY A 19 6.50 3.53 12.19
C GLY A 19 6.07 3.90 10.78
N ILE A 20 5.60 2.92 10.02
CA ILE A 20 4.99 3.15 8.71
C ILE A 20 3.52 3.43 8.94
N LYS A 21 3.02 4.52 8.35
CA LYS A 21 1.64 4.91 8.52
C LYS A 21 0.69 3.81 8.08
N ILE A 22 -0.36 3.64 8.85
CA ILE A 22 -1.32 2.57 8.74
C ILE A 22 -2.55 3.07 7.97
N PHE A 23 -2.81 2.46 6.83
CA PHE A 23 -4.03 2.69 6.08
C PHE A 23 -5.14 1.71 6.52
N PRO A 24 -6.41 2.15 6.62
CA PRO A 24 -6.89 3.51 6.42
C PRO A 24 -6.81 4.42 7.66
N ASP A 25 -6.49 3.88 8.84
CA ASP A 25 -6.61 4.54 10.15
C ASP A 25 -5.99 5.95 10.23
N GLU A 26 -4.82 6.16 9.59
CA GLU A 26 -4.11 7.44 9.62
C GLU A 26 -4.43 8.37 8.44
N PHE A 27 -5.37 7.97 7.58
CA PHE A 27 -5.69 8.67 6.33
C PHE A 27 -7.20 8.99 6.20
N VAL A 28 -8.02 8.47 7.11
CA VAL A 28 -9.48 8.64 7.10
C VAL A 28 -9.95 9.17 8.43
N SER A 29 -10.73 10.25 8.38
CA SER A 29 -11.42 10.84 9.52
C SER A 29 -12.88 11.07 9.14
N SER A 30 -13.64 9.98 8.97
CA SER A 30 -15.04 10.03 8.54
C SER A 30 -16.01 9.78 9.70
N SER A 31 -17.18 10.39 9.64
CA SER A 31 -18.31 10.10 10.53
C SER A 31 -19.24 9.01 9.97
N GLY A 32 -19.13 8.67 8.68
CA GLY A 32 -19.99 7.69 8.00
C GLY A 32 -19.17 6.58 7.37
N MET A 33 -19.12 5.42 8.03
CA MET A 33 -18.37 4.24 7.56
C MET A 33 -19.33 3.08 7.30
N LYS A 34 -19.05 2.30 6.25
CA LYS A 34 -19.62 0.96 6.04
C LYS A 34 -18.55 -0.09 6.29
N THR A 35 -18.96 -1.29 6.70
CA THR A 35 -18.06 -2.43 6.90
C THR A 35 -18.25 -3.44 5.78
N ILE A 36 -17.13 -3.90 5.21
CA ILE A 36 -17.10 -4.97 4.21
C ILE A 36 -16.37 -6.15 4.82
N SER A 37 -17.00 -7.32 4.83
CA SER A 37 -16.34 -8.57 5.24
C SER A 37 -15.39 -9.01 4.14
N VAL A 38 -14.17 -9.35 4.53
CA VAL A 38 -13.11 -9.77 3.62
C VAL A 38 -12.39 -10.99 4.19
N PRO A 39 -11.78 -11.85 3.36
CA PRO A 39 -10.89 -12.87 3.89
C PRO A 39 -9.69 -12.21 4.58
N SER A 40 -9.17 -12.83 5.64
CA SER A 40 -7.93 -12.43 6.33
C SER A 40 -6.69 -12.70 5.46
N LYS A 41 -6.65 -12.06 4.28
CA LYS A 41 -5.66 -12.21 3.22
C LYS A 41 -5.43 -10.85 2.57
N THR A 42 -4.28 -10.70 1.92
CA THR A 42 -4.05 -9.57 1.01
C THR A 42 -5.05 -9.65 -0.14
N LEU A 43 -5.62 -8.51 -0.49
CA LEU A 43 -6.47 -8.34 -1.65
C LEU A 43 -5.66 -7.81 -2.84
N ILE A 44 -6.07 -8.18 -4.03
CA ILE A 44 -5.46 -7.75 -5.29
C ILE A 44 -6.55 -7.26 -6.24
N MET A 45 -6.16 -6.41 -7.18
CA MET A 45 -7.07 -5.98 -8.24
C MET A 45 -7.22 -7.08 -9.29
N GLY A 46 -8.47 -7.38 -9.63
CA GLY A 46 -8.85 -8.26 -10.74
C GLY A 46 -9.14 -7.46 -12.01
N GLU A 47 -10.05 -7.97 -12.83
CA GLU A 47 -10.40 -7.36 -14.10
C GLU A 47 -11.37 -6.17 -13.91
N GLU A 48 -11.30 -5.22 -14.85
CA GLU A 48 -12.26 -4.12 -14.96
C GLU A 48 -13.39 -4.53 -15.90
N PHE A 49 -14.62 -4.48 -15.41
CA PHE A 49 -15.82 -4.74 -16.20
C PHE A 49 -16.82 -3.60 -16.03
N PHE A 50 -17.15 -2.94 -17.14
CA PHE A 50 -18.13 -1.84 -17.19
C PHE A 50 -17.84 -0.72 -16.17
N GLY A 51 -16.56 -0.36 -15.97
CA GLY A 51 -16.12 0.70 -15.05
C GLY A 51 -16.09 0.30 -13.57
N SER A 52 -16.41 -0.96 -13.26
CA SER A 52 -16.27 -1.54 -11.93
C SER A 52 -15.09 -2.52 -11.88
N TYR A 53 -14.48 -2.67 -10.72
CA TYR A 53 -13.23 -3.41 -10.53
C TYR A 53 -13.46 -4.59 -9.62
N GLU A 54 -13.08 -5.78 -10.07
CA GLU A 54 -13.05 -6.95 -9.20
C GLU A 54 -11.95 -6.80 -8.16
N ILE A 55 -12.27 -7.12 -6.91
CA ILE A 55 -11.31 -7.29 -5.84
C ILE A 55 -11.22 -8.78 -5.53
N LEU A 56 -10.03 -9.33 -5.71
CA LEU A 56 -9.76 -10.74 -5.51
C LEU A 56 -8.94 -10.95 -4.23
N SER A 57 -9.09 -12.11 -3.62
CA SER A 57 -8.14 -12.60 -2.62
C SER A 57 -6.84 -13.09 -3.28
N ALA A 58 -5.80 -13.32 -2.49
CA ALA A 58 -4.54 -13.92 -2.98
C ALA A 58 -4.73 -15.28 -3.69
N ASP A 59 -5.82 -16.02 -3.42
CA ASP A 59 -6.21 -17.26 -4.12
C ASP A 59 -7.15 -17.03 -5.32
N ARG A 60 -7.21 -15.80 -5.85
CA ARG A 60 -8.00 -15.39 -7.03
C ARG A 60 -9.51 -15.62 -6.90
N LYS A 61 -10.04 -15.62 -5.68
CA LYS A 61 -11.50 -15.65 -5.46
C LYS A 61 -12.03 -14.22 -5.41
N VAL A 62 -13.14 -13.97 -6.08
CA VAL A 62 -13.83 -12.67 -6.00
C VAL A 62 -14.31 -12.44 -4.58
N VAL A 63 -13.91 -11.30 -4.02
CA VAL A 63 -14.26 -10.84 -2.66
C VAL A 63 -15.27 -9.69 -2.73
N HIS A 64 -15.07 -8.75 -3.65
CA HIS A 64 -15.89 -7.56 -3.76
C HIS A 64 -15.88 -7.00 -5.19
N GLN A 65 -16.92 -6.25 -5.55
CA GLN A 65 -16.97 -5.45 -6.77
C GLN A 65 -16.92 -3.97 -6.40
N ALA A 66 -15.77 -3.32 -6.60
CA ALA A 66 -15.62 -1.90 -6.34
C ALA A 66 -16.19 -1.08 -7.51
N LEU A 67 -16.98 -0.05 -7.20
CA LEU A 67 -17.64 0.77 -8.22
C LEU A 67 -16.71 1.84 -8.82
N THR A 68 -15.59 2.11 -8.16
CA THR A 68 -14.60 3.07 -8.61
C THR A 68 -13.18 2.56 -8.39
N TYR A 69 -12.22 3.08 -9.16
CA TYR A 69 -10.81 2.73 -9.01
C TYR A 69 -10.26 3.14 -7.62
N SER A 70 -10.75 4.25 -7.06
CA SER A 70 -10.36 4.69 -5.72
C SER A 70 -10.90 3.76 -4.63
N GLU A 71 -12.15 3.29 -4.74
CA GLU A 71 -12.68 2.26 -3.82
C GLU A 71 -11.86 0.98 -3.93
N ALA A 72 -11.51 0.56 -5.14
CA ALA A 72 -10.70 -0.63 -5.36
C ALA A 72 -9.32 -0.51 -4.67
N LYS A 73 -8.62 0.60 -4.90
CA LYS A 73 -7.34 0.92 -4.24
C LYS A 73 -7.45 0.96 -2.73
N TYR A 74 -8.50 1.58 -2.21
CA TYR A 74 -8.76 1.66 -0.78
C TYR A 74 -8.80 0.27 -0.14
N LEU A 75 -9.61 -0.64 -0.71
CA LEU A 75 -9.76 -2.00 -0.18
C LEU A 75 -8.44 -2.76 -0.20
N ILE A 76 -7.65 -2.62 -1.28
CA ILE A 76 -6.35 -3.27 -1.38
C ILE A 76 -5.38 -2.72 -0.33
N TYR A 77 -5.28 -1.40 -0.20
CA TYR A 77 -4.39 -0.77 0.79
C TYR A 77 -4.79 -1.12 2.24
N ALA A 78 -6.09 -1.17 2.54
CA ALA A 78 -6.60 -1.55 3.86
C ALA A 78 -6.37 -3.04 4.18
N SER A 79 -6.37 -3.91 3.15
CA SER A 79 -6.12 -5.34 3.32
C SER A 79 -4.71 -5.70 3.80
N ARG A 80 -3.77 -4.75 3.81
CA ARG A 80 -2.40 -4.94 4.30
C ARG A 80 -2.37 -5.52 5.71
N LYS A 81 -3.34 -5.15 6.56
CA LYS A 81 -3.48 -5.67 7.93
C LYS A 81 -3.98 -7.11 8.02
N LYS A 82 -4.49 -7.67 6.92
CA LYS A 82 -5.15 -8.99 6.87
C LYS A 82 -6.29 -9.11 7.89
N ALA A 83 -7.03 -8.02 8.12
CA ALA A 83 -8.24 -8.06 8.94
C ALA A 83 -9.33 -8.89 8.24
N VAL A 84 -10.33 -9.36 9.01
CA VAL A 84 -11.52 -10.04 8.49
C VAL A 84 -12.61 -9.07 8.01
N GLU A 85 -12.40 -7.79 8.28
CA GLU A 85 -13.31 -6.69 7.95
C GLU A 85 -12.51 -5.46 7.58
N ILE A 86 -12.99 -4.71 6.59
CA ILE A 86 -12.48 -3.39 6.22
C ILE A 86 -13.60 -2.38 6.39
N THR A 87 -13.34 -1.33 7.18
CA THR A 87 -14.21 -0.16 7.25
C THR A 87 -13.79 0.83 6.17
N ILE A 88 -14.78 1.36 5.45
CA ILE A 88 -14.57 2.30 4.34
C ILE A 88 -15.61 3.43 4.42
N PRO A 89 -15.26 4.68 4.11
CA PRO A 89 -16.23 5.77 4.07
C PRO A 89 -17.38 5.48 3.10
N VAL A 90 -18.57 5.99 3.42
CA VAL A 90 -19.71 5.97 2.48
C VAL A 90 -19.58 7.05 1.41
N ASN A 91 -18.75 8.08 1.65
CA ASN A 91 -18.52 9.20 0.75
C ASN A 91 -17.33 8.92 -0.17
N ASP A 92 -17.59 8.87 -1.48
CA ASP A 92 -16.57 8.63 -2.51
C ASP A 92 -15.45 9.67 -2.52
N GLU A 93 -15.73 10.93 -2.18
CA GLU A 93 -14.69 11.95 -2.13
C GLU A 93 -13.71 11.70 -0.99
N GLU A 94 -14.19 11.20 0.16
CA GLU A 94 -13.32 10.83 1.27
C GLU A 94 -12.46 9.61 0.94
N ILE A 95 -13.01 8.63 0.21
CA ILE A 95 -12.24 7.50 -0.32
C ILE A 95 -11.13 8.01 -1.24
N LYS A 96 -11.44 8.91 -2.19
CA LYS A 96 -10.47 9.50 -3.12
C LYS A 96 -9.36 10.25 -2.39
N GLN A 97 -9.70 11.10 -1.44
CA GLN A 97 -8.72 11.87 -0.67
C GLN A 97 -7.83 10.98 0.19
N ALA A 98 -8.39 9.96 0.85
CA ALA A 98 -7.62 9.00 1.64
C ALA A 98 -6.59 8.26 0.77
N VAL A 99 -7.03 7.73 -0.38
CA VAL A 99 -6.16 7.07 -1.35
C VAL A 99 -5.08 8.02 -1.85
N LEU A 100 -5.44 9.24 -2.25
CA LEU A 100 -4.49 10.24 -2.73
C LEU A 100 -3.43 10.58 -1.69
N HIS A 101 -3.82 10.78 -0.43
CA HIS A 101 -2.90 11.09 0.67
C HIS A 101 -1.97 9.92 1.00
N TYR A 102 -2.49 8.69 0.98
CA TYR A 102 -1.68 7.51 1.18
C TYR A 102 -0.66 7.31 0.05
N GLU A 103 -1.09 7.51 -1.19
CA GLU A 103 -0.22 7.42 -2.35
C GLU A 103 0.90 8.46 -2.32
N LYS A 104 0.60 9.71 -1.97
CA LYS A 104 1.61 10.76 -1.76
C LYS A 104 2.60 10.39 -0.65
N TYR A 105 2.13 9.74 0.41
CA TYR A 105 2.99 9.22 1.48
C TYR A 105 3.92 8.12 0.97
N LEU A 106 3.41 7.14 0.22
CA LEU A 106 4.22 6.09 -0.40
C LEU A 106 5.27 6.66 -1.37
N ASP A 107 4.86 7.60 -2.22
CA ASP A 107 5.77 8.26 -3.16
C ASP A 107 6.90 8.99 -2.43
N SER A 108 6.60 9.56 -1.26
CA SER A 108 7.60 10.22 -0.42
C SER A 108 8.57 9.23 0.22
N LEU A 109 8.07 8.10 0.74
CA LEU A 109 8.92 7.00 1.24
C LEU A 109 9.84 6.45 0.15
N MET A 110 9.32 6.23 -1.06
CA MET A 110 10.07 5.74 -2.21
C MET A 110 11.21 6.71 -2.57
N LYS A 111 10.93 8.01 -2.61
CA LYS A 111 11.94 9.06 -2.83
C LYS A 111 13.00 9.08 -1.73
N GLU A 112 12.60 8.95 -0.46
CA GLU A 112 13.53 8.87 0.67
C GLU A 112 14.48 7.67 0.54
N ILE A 113 13.95 6.47 0.23
CA ILE A 113 14.74 5.24 0.06
C ILE A 113 15.74 5.39 -1.10
N VAL A 114 15.30 5.88 -2.26
CA VAL A 114 16.17 6.07 -3.43
C VAL A 114 17.26 7.12 -3.14
N SER A 115 16.91 8.20 -2.46
CA SER A 115 17.87 9.24 -2.05
C SER A 115 18.91 8.67 -1.09
N LEU A 116 18.49 7.88 -0.10
CA LEU A 116 19.39 7.23 0.84
C LEU A 116 20.32 6.23 0.13
N TYR A 117 19.78 5.42 -0.80
CA TYR A 117 20.58 4.47 -1.58
C TYR A 117 21.67 5.20 -2.38
N LYS A 118 21.32 6.27 -3.11
CA LYS A 118 22.29 7.04 -3.91
C LYS A 118 23.39 7.69 -3.07
N LYS A 119 23.11 8.04 -1.81
CA LYS A 119 24.11 8.54 -0.87
C LYS A 119 25.04 7.43 -0.39
N THR A 120 24.53 6.22 -0.17
CA THR A 120 25.33 5.06 0.27
C THR A 120 26.12 4.43 -0.87
N PHE A 121 25.57 4.43 -2.09
CA PHE A 121 26.15 3.84 -3.29
C PHE A 121 26.13 4.86 -4.44
N PRO A 122 27.07 5.83 -4.47
CA PRO A 122 27.09 6.88 -5.50
C PRO A 122 27.18 6.34 -6.94
N GLU A 123 27.86 5.21 -7.14
CA GLU A 123 27.97 4.53 -8.44
C GLU A 123 26.94 3.39 -8.63
N GLY A 124 26.09 3.15 -7.63
CA GLY A 124 25.09 2.07 -7.65
C GLY A 124 23.96 2.36 -8.63
N LYS A 125 23.63 1.38 -9.48
CA LYS A 125 22.57 1.49 -10.50
C LYS A 125 21.25 0.82 -10.09
N ASN A 126 21.22 0.11 -8.97
CA ASN A 126 20.11 -0.76 -8.59
C ASN A 126 19.09 -0.10 -7.65
N SER A 127 19.06 1.23 -7.57
CA SER A 127 18.22 1.95 -6.59
C SER A 127 16.74 1.58 -6.68
N LEU A 128 16.22 1.34 -7.89
CA LEU A 128 14.83 0.95 -8.12
C LEU A 128 14.56 -0.49 -7.65
N PHE A 129 15.47 -1.41 -7.93
CA PHE A 129 15.37 -2.79 -7.46
C PHE A 129 15.39 -2.86 -5.93
N VAL A 130 16.37 -2.18 -5.31
CA VAL A 130 16.49 -2.12 -3.84
C VAL A 130 15.25 -1.49 -3.20
N MET A 131 14.72 -0.41 -3.79
CA MET A 131 13.48 0.20 -3.32
C MET A 131 12.31 -0.78 -3.39
N ASN A 132 12.14 -1.48 -4.50
CA ASN A 132 11.04 -2.44 -4.67
C ASN A 132 11.17 -3.62 -3.69
N GLU A 133 12.38 -4.14 -3.47
CA GLU A 133 12.65 -5.18 -2.47
C GLU A 133 12.25 -4.72 -1.06
N ILE A 134 12.61 -3.48 -0.68
CA ILE A 134 12.21 -2.90 0.61
C ILE A 134 10.69 -2.79 0.73
N LEU A 135 10.00 -2.29 -0.30
CA LEU A 135 8.53 -2.18 -0.29
C LEU A 135 7.87 -3.57 -0.18
N MET A 136 8.37 -4.57 -0.91
CA MET A 136 7.89 -5.94 -0.85
C MET A 136 8.04 -6.53 0.55
N ILE A 137 9.21 -6.38 1.19
CA ILE A 137 9.46 -6.86 2.55
C ILE A 137 8.51 -6.19 3.56
N LEU A 138 8.17 -4.91 3.34
CA LEU A 138 7.25 -4.14 4.18
C LEU A 138 5.76 -4.36 3.85
N ASN A 139 5.47 -5.21 2.86
CA ASN A 139 4.13 -5.44 2.30
C ASN A 139 3.44 -4.13 1.90
N LEU A 140 4.19 -3.23 1.25
CA LEU A 140 3.70 -1.97 0.70
C LEU A 140 3.52 -2.11 -0.81
N VAL A 141 2.35 -1.73 -1.29
CA VAL A 141 2.00 -1.76 -2.72
C VAL A 141 1.53 -0.38 -3.14
N ARG A 142 1.90 0.03 -4.35
CA ARG A 142 1.54 1.30 -4.98
C ARG A 142 0.93 1.01 -6.36
N TYR A 143 -0.37 1.28 -6.53
CA TYR A 143 -1.16 1.03 -7.77
C TYR A 143 -1.40 2.27 -8.62
#